data_AF-X1T1X4-F1
#
_entry.id   AF-X1T1X4-F1
#
_cell.length_a   1.000
_cell.length_b   1.000
_cell.length_c   1.000
_cell.angle_alpha   90.00
_cell.angle_beta   90.00
_cell.angle_gamma   90.00
#
_symmetry.space_group_name_H-M   'P 1'
#
loop_
_entity.id
_entity.type
_entity.pdbx_description
1 polymer ?
#
loop_
_entity_poly.entity_id
_entity_poly.type
_entity_poly.pdbx_seq_one_letter_code
_entity_poly.pdbx_strand_id
1 'polypeptide(L)' 'PNVNDMSASFQQAVIDVLISKTIKAAKEYKVKNVMLSGGVAANQGLRQQMTQAIKKELPNSKFYIP' A
#
# COMPACT_ATOMS: atom_id res chain seq x y z
N PRO A 1 -3.51 -2.12 -26.44
CA PRO A 1 -3.13 -1.32 -25.24
C PRO A 1 -2.07 -0.27 -25.62
N ASN A 2 -2.29 0.99 -25.27
CA ASN A 2 -1.23 2.00 -25.37
C ASN A 2 -0.25 1.85 -24.18
N VAL A 3 0.90 2.53 -24.22
CA VAL A 3 1.93 2.45 -23.18
C VAL A 3 1.40 2.92 -21.81
N ASN A 4 0.48 3.89 -21.79
CA ASN A 4 -0.11 4.41 -20.56
C ASN A 4 -0.98 3.36 -19.88
N ASP A 5 -1.82 2.64 -20.64
CA ASP A 5 -2.68 1.58 -20.12
C ASP A 5 -1.85 0.42 -19.55
N MET A 6 -0.77 0.06 -20.25
CA MET A 6 0.15 -0.99 -19.80
C MET A 6 0.87 -0.58 -18.52
N SER A 7 1.34 0.67 -18.44
CA SER A 7 2.02 1.18 -17.25
C SER A 7 1.08 1.29 -16.04
N ALA A 8 -0.16 1.74 -16.27
CA ALA A 8 -1.18 1.87 -15.23
C ALA A 8 -1.57 0.49 -14.66
N SER A 9 -1.82 -0.50 -15.53
CA SER A 9 -2.16 -1.86 -15.10
C SER A 9 -1.00 -2.54 -14.37
N PHE A 10 0.24 -2.36 -14.82
CA PHE A 10 1.42 -2.83 -14.10
C PHE A 10 1.54 -2.17 -12.72
N GLN A 11 1.42 -0.83 -12.64
CA GLN A 11 1.46 -0.12 -11.37
C GLN A 11 0.38 -0.64 -10.42
N GLN A 12 -0.84 -0.84 -10.91
CA GLN A 12 -1.95 -1.34 -10.10
C GLN A 12 -1.65 -2.75 -9.55
N ALA A 13 -1.14 -3.66 -10.39
CA ALA A 13 -0.75 -5.00 -9.95
C ALA A 13 0.33 -4.97 -8.85
N VAL A 14 1.31 -4.06 -8.97
CA VAL A 14 2.35 -3.88 -7.93
C VAL A 14 1.73 -3.34 -6.64
N ILE A 15 0.87 -2.33 -6.73
CA ILE A 15 0.18 -1.75 -5.56
C ILE A 15 -0.64 -2.82 -4.83
N ASP A 16 -1.41 -3.61 -5.57
CA ASP A 16 -2.27 -4.67 -5.00
C ASP A 16 -1.46 -5.70 -4.21
N VAL A 17 -0.33 -6.14 -4.76
CA VAL A 17 0.56 -7.10 -4.10
C VAL A 17 1.17 -6.49 -2.83
N LEU A 18 1.63 -5.24 -2.89
CA LEU A 18 2.20 -4.56 -1.73
C LEU A 18 1.17 -4.41 -0.60
N ILE A 19 -0.06 -3.99 -0.93
CA ILE A 19 -1.14 -3.86 0.05
C ILE A 19 -1.45 -5.23 0.67
N SER A 20 -1.71 -6.24 -0.16
CA SER A 20 -2.08 -7.58 0.30
C SER A 20 -1.05 -8.17 1.26
N LYS A 21 0.24 -8.12 0.89
CA LYS A 21 1.33 -8.62 1.74
C LYS A 21 1.50 -7.82 3.02
N THR A 22 1.37 -6.49 2.96
CA THR A 22 1.49 -5.62 4.13
C THR A 22 0.39 -5.91 5.14
N ILE A 23 -0.87 -5.99 4.69
CA ILE A 23 -2.01 -6.30 5.58
C ILE A 23 -1.86 -7.70 6.18
N LYS A 24 -1.49 -8.70 5.37
CA LYS A 24 -1.26 -10.06 5.86
C LYS A 24 -0.23 -10.09 6.99
N ALA A 25 0.95 -9.50 6.75
CA ALA A 25 2.01 -9.44 7.76
C ALA A 25 1.56 -8.64 9.00
N ALA A 26 0.92 -7.50 8.82
CA ALA A 26 0.46 -6.68 9.93
C ALA A 26 -0.53 -7.42 10.86
N LYS A 27 -1.45 -8.21 10.28
CA LYS A 27 -2.38 -9.06 11.04
C LYS A 27 -1.66 -10.21 11.73
N GLU A 28 -0.75 -10.89 11.03
CA GLU A 28 0.03 -12.03 11.55
C GLU A 28 0.87 -11.63 12.77
N TYR A 29 1.60 -10.51 12.67
CA TYR A 29 2.49 -10.03 13.73
C TYR A 29 1.81 -9.06 14.71
N LYS A 30 0.49 -8.79 14.55
CA LYS A 30 -0.30 -7.88 15.40
C LYS A 30 0.38 -6.53 15.64
N VAL A 31 0.92 -5.95 14.57
CA VAL A 31 1.67 -4.70 14.65
C VAL A 31 0.76 -3.54 15.06
N LYS A 32 1.32 -2.57 15.79
CA LYS A 32 0.60 -1.33 16.16
C LYS A 32 0.83 -0.19 15.17
N ASN A 33 1.87 -0.31 14.35
CA ASN A 33 2.34 0.73 13.44
C ASN A 33 2.70 0.12 12.09
N VAL A 34 2.33 0.80 11.02
CA VAL A 34 2.75 0.52 9.64
C VAL A 34 3.35 1.81 9.07
N MET A 35 4.48 1.70 8.37
CA MET A 35 5.16 2.86 7.76
C MET A 35 5.44 2.58 6.29
N LEU A 36 5.04 3.51 5.42
CA LEU A 36 5.42 3.50 4.01
C LEU A 36 6.58 4.49 3.83
N SER A 37 7.74 4.01 3.36
CA SER A 37 8.95 4.83 3.19
C SER A 37 9.70 4.45 1.90
N GLY A 38 10.78 5.17 1.59
CA GLY A 38 11.60 4.99 0.38
C GLY A 38 11.10 5.76 -0.84
N GLY A 39 11.87 5.74 -1.93
CA GLY A 39 11.58 6.55 -3.13
C GLY A 39 10.22 6.26 -3.78
N VAL A 40 9.81 4.99 -3.78
CA VAL A 40 8.51 4.56 -4.33
C VAL A 40 7.33 5.06 -3.50
N ALA A 41 7.55 5.42 -2.23
CA ALA A 41 6.52 6.04 -1.40
C ALA A 41 6.05 7.36 -1.99
N ALA A 42 6.81 8.04 -2.87
CA ALA A 42 6.36 9.25 -3.56
C ALA A 42 5.18 8.98 -4.53
N ASN A 43 4.91 7.73 -4.90
CA ASN A 43 3.79 7.38 -5.77
C ASN A 43 2.44 7.66 -5.07
N GLN A 44 1.69 8.63 -5.60
CA GLN A 44 0.42 9.07 -5.02
C GLN A 44 -0.64 7.97 -5.01
N GLY A 45 -0.70 7.15 -6.08
CA GLY A 45 -1.63 6.03 -6.17
C GLY A 45 -1.40 5.00 -5.07
N LEU A 46 -0.13 4.63 -4.84
CA LEU A 46 0.26 3.75 -3.73
C LEU A 46 -0.10 4.35 -2.37
N ARG A 47 0.24 5.64 -2.13
CA ARG A 47 -0.08 6.32 -0.85
C ARG A 47 -1.57 6.27 -0.55
N GLN A 48 -2.40 6.63 -1.52
CA GLN A 48 -3.85 6.69 -1.35
C GLN A 48 -4.46 5.30 -1.08
N GLN A 49 -4.14 4.31 -1.92
CA GLN A 49 -4.70 2.97 -1.83
C GLN A 49 -4.23 2.25 -0.56
N MET A 50 -2.95 2.36 -0.21
CA MET A 50 -2.40 1.79 1.03
C MET A 50 -3.04 2.42 2.28
N THR A 51 -3.22 3.75 2.28
CA THR A 51 -3.89 4.44 3.41
C THR A 51 -5.31 3.93 3.61
N GLN A 52 -6.09 3.78 2.52
CA GLN A 52 -7.46 3.28 2.59
C GLN A 52 -7.50 1.83 3.08
N ALA A 53 -6.63 0.98 2.55
CA ALA A 53 -6.55 -0.43 2.94
C ALA A 53 -6.20 -0.60 4.42
N ILE A 54 -5.21 0.15 4.93
CA ILE A 54 -4.81 0.09 6.34
C ILE A 54 -5.93 0.60 7.25
N LYS A 55 -6.60 1.70 6.91
CA LYS A 55 -7.75 2.21 7.69
C LYS A 55 -8.88 1.19 7.77
N LYS A 56 -9.13 0.46 6.69
CA LYS A 56 -10.21 -0.55 6.61
C LYS A 56 -9.86 -1.83 7.35
N GLU A 57 -8.66 -2.37 7.11
CA GLU A 57 -8.29 -3.72 7.55
C GLU A 57 -7.52 -3.76 8.89
N LEU A 58 -6.94 -2.63 9.29
CA LEU A 58 -6.10 -2.47 10.48
C LEU A 58 -6.50 -1.22 11.29
N PRO A 59 -7.76 -1.11 11.77
CA PRO A 59 -8.27 0.11 12.41
C PRO A 59 -7.51 0.52 13.68
N ASN A 60 -6.84 -0.43 14.33
CA ASN A 60 -6.07 -0.20 15.55
C ASN A 60 -4.58 0.08 15.28
N SER A 61 -4.14 0.06 14.02
CA SER A 61 -2.76 0.36 13.63
C SER A 61 -2.64 1.81 13.16
N LYS A 62 -1.57 2.48 13.57
CA LYS A 62 -1.23 3.81 13.04
C LYS A 62 -0.45 3.68 11.74
N PHE A 63 -0.75 4.52 10.76
CA PHE A 63 -0.05 4.57 9.48
C PHE A 63 0.77 5.84 9.34
N TYR A 64 2.03 5.70 8.91
CA TYR A 64 2.97 6.81 8.74
C TYR A 64 3.53 6.84 7.33
N ILE A 65 3.69 8.04 6.78
CA ILE A 65 4.38 8.28 5.52
C ILE A 65 5.23 9.54 5.72
N PRO A 66 6.57 9.49 5.54
CA PRO A 66 7.40 10.67 5.51
C PRO A 66 7.21 11.48 4.21
#